data_AF-A0A1J3FS28-F1
#
_entry.id   AF-A0A1J3FS28-F1
#
_cell.length_a   1.000
_cell.length_b   1.000
_cell.length_c   1.000
_cell.angle_alpha   90.00
_cell.angle_beta   90.00
_cell.angle_gamma   90.00
#
_symmetry.space_group_name_H-M   'P 1'
#
loop_
_entity.id
_entity.type
_entity.pdbx_description
1 polymer ?
#
loop_
_entity_poly.entity_id
_entity_poly.type
_entity_poly.pdbx_seq_one_letter_code
_entity_poly.pdbx_strand_id
1 'polypeptide(L)'
;HRRDHPLFINMTKGECMRCKSIYNTSFSYIECVKCNTFLCLTCTNVPCVTHYKHDSHPLTLCFGEEDARNLEYWCEICESKVDPKMWFYTCESCRITLHVTCLLGETMYLKSLRTVKNYNDVEEEIVISCNCGSSRPDCDHCARRCVDALVFKCSGINFCTLSCMNATWTGEAED
;
A
#
# COMPACT_ATOMS: atom_id res chain seq x y z
N HIS A 1 16.22 -4.18 -8.47
CA HIS A 1 15.60 -4.79 -9.68
C HIS A 1 15.49 -3.72 -10.76
N ARG A 2 15.95 -3.98 -11.99
CA ARG A 2 15.81 -3.04 -13.11
C ARG A 2 14.58 -3.38 -13.96
N ARG A 3 13.94 -2.37 -14.55
CA ARG A 3 12.66 -2.49 -15.28
C ARG A 3 12.71 -3.42 -16.49
N ASP A 4 13.89 -3.64 -17.05
CA ASP A 4 14.14 -4.48 -18.23
C ASP A 4 14.38 -5.96 -17.87
N HIS A 5 14.39 -6.30 -16.58
CA HIS A 5 14.57 -7.68 -16.17
C HIS A 5 13.23 -8.44 -16.19
N PRO A 6 13.12 -9.54 -16.96
CA PRO A 6 11.92 -10.35 -16.93
C PRO A 6 11.75 -10.99 -15.56
N LEU A 7 10.48 -11.16 -15.21
CA LEU A 7 10.00 -11.67 -13.94
C LEU A 7 9.25 -12.98 -14.22
N PHE A 8 9.62 -14.06 -13.52
CA PHE A 8 9.11 -15.40 -13.76
C PHE A 8 8.39 -15.94 -12.53
N ILE A 9 7.27 -16.62 -12.73
CA ILE A 9 6.61 -17.40 -11.68
C ILE A 9 7.44 -18.67 -11.48
N ASN A 10 8.01 -18.84 -10.29
CA ASN A 10 8.82 -20.01 -9.94
C ASN A 10 8.39 -20.57 -8.57
N MET A 11 8.72 -21.82 -8.30
CA MET A 11 8.46 -22.54 -7.04
C MET A 11 9.54 -22.28 -5.97
N THR A 12 10.58 -21.52 -6.32
CA THR A 12 11.63 -21.07 -5.40
C THR A 12 11.07 -20.11 -4.37
N LYS A 13 11.56 -20.22 -3.13
CA LYS A 13 11.15 -19.37 -2.01
C LYS A 13 12.19 -18.31 -1.76
N GLY A 14 11.74 -17.10 -1.47
CA GLY A 14 12.58 -16.01 -1.00
C GLY A 14 11.74 -14.88 -0.42
N GLU A 15 12.43 -13.94 0.21
CA GLU A 15 11.79 -12.79 0.82
C GLU A 15 11.45 -11.74 -0.24
N CYS A 16 10.24 -11.19 -0.18
CA CYS A 16 9.88 -10.07 -1.05
C CYS A 16 10.83 -8.90 -0.79
N MET A 17 11.59 -8.50 -1.82
CA MET A 17 12.62 -7.46 -1.66
C MET A 17 12.07 -6.12 -1.17
N ARG A 18 10.78 -5.85 -1.42
CA ARG A 18 10.08 -4.64 -0.99
C ARG A 18 9.44 -4.77 0.39
N CYS A 19 8.41 -5.60 0.52
CA CYS A 19 7.59 -5.60 1.74
C CYS A 19 8.17 -6.47 2.86
N LYS A 20 9.28 -7.20 2.60
CA LYS A 20 9.93 -8.08 3.56
C LYS A 20 9.02 -9.18 4.13
N SER A 21 7.82 -9.33 3.55
CA SER A 21 6.86 -10.33 3.95
C SER A 21 7.30 -11.68 3.41
N ILE A 22 7.41 -12.65 4.31
CA ILE A 22 7.58 -14.08 4.04
C ILE A 22 6.19 -14.77 3.98
N TYR A 23 5.15 -14.09 4.51
CA TYR A 23 3.84 -14.67 4.85
C TYR A 23 2.70 -14.23 3.93
N ASN A 24 2.98 -13.56 2.81
CA ASN A 24 1.91 -13.32 1.85
C ASN A 24 1.34 -14.67 1.44
N THR A 25 0.04 -14.85 1.67
CA THR A 25 -0.75 -16.09 1.57
C THR A 25 -0.77 -16.71 0.18
N SER A 26 0.00 -16.17 -0.75
CA SER A 26 0.25 -16.69 -2.09
C SER A 26 1.61 -17.38 -2.10
N PHE A 27 1.63 -18.71 -2.18
CA PHE A 27 2.83 -19.54 -2.35
C PHE A 27 3.61 -19.25 -3.66
N SER A 28 3.17 -18.27 -4.45
CA SER A 28 3.69 -17.87 -5.75
C SER A 28 4.43 -16.54 -5.63
N TYR A 29 5.74 -16.63 -5.41
CA TYR A 29 6.65 -15.50 -5.60
C TYR A 29 7.04 -15.38 -7.08
N ILE A 30 7.32 -14.15 -7.50
CA ILE A 30 7.84 -13.86 -8.82
C ILE A 30 9.33 -13.56 -8.67
N GLU A 31 10.14 -14.31 -9.38
CA GLU A 31 11.60 -14.25 -9.31
C GLU A 31 12.17 -13.48 -10.49
N CYS A 32 13.13 -12.60 -10.21
CA CYS A 32 14.05 -12.09 -11.20
C CYS A 32 15.34 -12.91 -11.15
N VAL A 33 15.47 -13.90 -12.03
CA VAL A 33 16.65 -14.79 -12.09
C VAL A 33 17.96 -14.01 -12.26
N LYS A 34 17.94 -12.90 -13.01
CA LYS A 34 19.11 -12.05 -13.23
C LYS A 34 19.59 -11.33 -11.96
N CYS A 35 18.66 -10.87 -11.12
CA CYS A 35 18.98 -10.15 -9.89
C CYS A 35 19.05 -11.08 -8.67
N ASN A 36 18.60 -12.33 -8.80
CA ASN A 36 18.36 -13.23 -7.68
C ASN A 36 17.46 -12.57 -6.60
N THR A 37 16.39 -11.90 -7.04
CA THR A 37 15.44 -11.18 -6.15
C THR A 37 14.02 -11.69 -6.32
N PHE A 38 13.25 -11.66 -5.22
CA PHE A 38 11.86 -12.10 -5.19
C PHE A 38 10.90 -10.92 -4.96
N LEU A 39 9.73 -10.99 -5.60
CA LEU A 39 8.62 -10.07 -5.40
C LEU A 39 7.35 -10.89 -5.14
N CYS A 40 6.56 -10.48 -4.14
CA CYS A 40 5.20 -11.00 -4.01
C CYS A 40 4.28 -10.40 -5.07
N LEU A 41 3.18 -11.08 -5.40
CA LEU A 41 2.21 -10.64 -6.41
C LEU A 41 1.74 -9.19 -6.18
N THR A 42 1.52 -8.81 -4.94
CA THR A 42 1.18 -7.43 -4.55
C THR A 42 2.27 -6.46 -4.99
N CYS A 43 3.54 -6.70 -4.62
CA CYS A 43 4.63 -5.78 -4.97
C CYS A 43 4.94 -5.75 -6.47
N THR A 44 4.68 -6.85 -7.21
CA THR A 44 4.85 -6.90 -8.66
C THR A 44 3.84 -6.04 -9.41
N ASN A 45 2.64 -5.83 -8.87
CA ASN A 45 1.58 -5.04 -9.51
C ASN A 45 1.68 -3.54 -9.24
N VAL A 46 2.75 -3.07 -8.59
CA VAL A 46 2.96 -1.64 -8.36
C VAL A 46 3.38 -0.97 -9.68
N PRO A 47 2.63 0.02 -10.19
CA PRO A 47 2.94 0.64 -11.48
C PRO A 47 4.31 1.33 -11.49
N CYS A 48 5.09 1.16 -12.57
CA CYS A 48 6.35 1.88 -12.73
C CYS A 48 6.16 3.38 -12.96
N VAL A 49 5.01 3.77 -13.48
CA VAL A 49 4.62 5.15 -13.78
C VAL A 49 3.16 5.33 -13.36
N THR A 50 2.86 6.44 -12.70
CA THR A 50 1.50 6.76 -12.25
C THR A 50 1.28 8.28 -12.26
N HIS A 51 0.03 8.72 -12.18
CA HIS A 51 -0.32 10.14 -12.12
C HIS A 51 -0.77 10.51 -10.71
N TYR A 52 -0.31 11.66 -10.24
CA TYR A 52 -0.77 12.26 -9.00
C TYR A 52 -1.71 13.41 -9.35
N LYS A 53 -2.92 13.40 -8.78
CA LYS A 53 -3.98 14.38 -9.10
C LYS A 53 -3.59 15.86 -8.90
N HIS A 54 -2.53 16.13 -8.13
CA HIS A 54 -2.05 17.48 -7.85
C HIS A 54 -0.80 17.86 -8.67
N ASP A 55 -0.38 17.02 -9.62
CA ASP A 55 0.74 17.27 -10.52
C ASP A 55 0.37 16.95 -11.97
N SER A 56 0.89 17.74 -12.92
CA SER A 56 0.72 17.49 -14.36
C SER A 56 1.68 16.44 -14.90
N HIS A 57 2.85 16.27 -14.27
CA HIS A 57 3.87 15.32 -14.69
C HIS A 57 3.64 13.96 -14.05
N PRO A 58 3.83 12.86 -14.79
CA PRO A 58 3.74 11.53 -14.21
C PRO A 58 4.88 11.30 -13.22
N LEU A 59 4.57 10.60 -12.13
CA LEU A 59 5.53 10.15 -11.16
C LEU A 59 6.12 8.81 -11.59
N THR A 60 7.41 8.64 -11.32
CA THR A 60 8.19 7.46 -11.66
C THR A 60 8.54 6.71 -10.38
N LEU A 61 8.33 5.40 -10.39
CA LEU A 61 8.70 4.53 -9.27
C LEU A 61 10.23 4.39 -9.18
N CYS A 62 10.77 4.72 -8.01
CA CYS A 62 12.14 4.44 -7.59
C CYS A 62 12.18 3.15 -6.77
N PHE A 63 13.18 2.30 -7.03
CA PHE A 63 13.33 0.99 -6.39
C PHE A 63 14.23 1.00 -5.14
N GLY A 64 14.56 2.20 -4.65
CA GLY A 64 15.56 2.44 -3.61
C GLY A 64 16.93 2.82 -4.17
N GLU A 65 17.69 3.58 -3.39
CA GLU A 65 19.03 4.07 -3.72
C GLU A 65 20.09 3.44 -2.80
N GLU A 66 21.08 2.71 -3.35
CA GLU A 66 22.08 1.99 -2.56
C GLU A 66 23.01 2.93 -1.77
N ASP A 67 23.32 4.11 -2.33
CA ASP A 67 24.19 5.12 -1.73
C ASP A 67 23.43 6.27 -1.04
N ALA A 68 22.29 5.96 -0.42
CA ALA A 68 21.42 6.96 0.18
C ALA A 68 21.89 7.54 1.54
N ARG A 69 23.19 7.47 1.86
CA ARG A 69 23.69 7.81 3.21
C ARG A 69 23.43 9.25 3.66
N ASN A 70 23.09 10.15 2.72
CA ASN A 70 22.83 11.57 2.97
C ASN A 70 21.57 12.10 2.25
N LEU A 71 20.66 11.21 1.81
CA LEU A 71 19.43 11.64 1.14
C LEU A 71 18.28 11.65 2.15
N GLU A 72 17.68 12.81 2.34
CA GLU A 72 16.45 12.96 3.10
C GLU A 72 15.32 13.38 2.16
N TYR A 73 14.33 12.52 2.03
CA TYR A 73 13.13 12.79 1.26
C TYR A 73 11.93 12.93 2.19
N TRP A 74 10.98 13.77 1.80
CA TRP A 74 9.71 13.96 2.50
C TRP A 74 8.54 13.67 1.58
N CYS A 75 7.53 13.01 2.14
CA CYS A 75 6.29 12.74 1.43
C CYS A 75 5.37 13.96 1.50
N GLU A 76 4.98 14.48 0.33
CA GLU A 76 4.10 15.64 0.23
C GLU A 76 2.68 15.39 0.75
N ILE A 77 2.23 14.12 0.80
CA ILE A 77 0.85 13.80 1.23
C ILE A 77 0.73 13.71 2.75
N CYS A 78 1.65 12.97 3.40
CA CYS A 78 1.54 12.67 4.82
C CYS A 78 2.52 13.48 5.67
N GLU A 79 3.34 14.33 5.04
CA GLU A 79 4.36 15.13 5.70
C GLU A 79 5.16 14.23 6.66
N SER A 80 5.81 13.20 6.10
CA SER A 80 6.73 12.35 6.86
C SER A 80 7.90 11.89 6.01
N LYS A 81 9.00 11.50 6.68
CA LYS A 81 10.22 11.05 6.01
C LYS A 81 9.95 9.84 5.11
N VAL A 82 10.55 9.86 3.93
CA VAL A 82 10.59 8.73 3.00
C VAL A 82 11.94 8.06 3.15
N ASP A 83 11.95 6.76 3.42
CA ASP A 83 13.18 5.98 3.44
C ASP A 83 13.69 5.81 1.99
N PRO A 84 14.84 6.41 1.64
CA PRO A 84 15.39 6.34 0.28
C PRO A 84 15.81 4.92 -0.13
N LYS A 85 15.91 3.97 0.81
CA LYS A 85 16.17 2.55 0.52
C LYS A 85 14.91 1.78 0.15
N MET A 86 13.73 2.33 0.45
CA MET A 86 12.43 1.73 0.12
C MET A 86 11.93 2.22 -1.24
N TRP A 87 10.84 1.61 -1.72
CA TRP A 87 10.20 2.07 -2.96
C TRP A 87 9.39 3.34 -2.67
N PHE A 88 9.54 4.33 -3.54
CA PHE A 88 8.81 5.59 -3.50
C PHE A 88 8.55 6.11 -4.92
N TYR A 89 7.61 7.03 -5.06
CA TYR A 89 7.35 7.73 -6.31
C TYR A 89 7.98 9.10 -6.28
N THR A 90 8.60 9.50 -7.39
CA THR A 90 9.15 10.86 -7.52
C THR A 90 8.98 11.41 -8.93
N CYS A 91 8.93 12.74 -9.04
CA CYS A 91 9.06 13.46 -10.31
C CYS A 91 10.26 14.38 -10.22
N GLU A 92 11.25 14.18 -11.09
CA GLU A 92 12.46 15.01 -11.10
C GLU A 92 12.16 16.47 -11.47
N SER A 93 11.21 16.70 -12.39
CA SER A 93 10.80 18.04 -12.82
C SER A 93 10.10 18.83 -11.70
N CYS A 94 9.18 18.19 -10.98
CA CYS A 94 8.37 18.85 -9.93
C CYS A 94 8.96 18.75 -8.54
N ARG A 95 9.99 17.91 -8.35
CA ARG A 95 10.60 17.61 -7.04
C ARG A 95 9.61 17.07 -6.00
N ILE A 96 8.52 16.46 -6.47
CA ILE A 96 7.57 15.76 -5.61
C ILE A 96 8.10 14.37 -5.29
N THR A 97 8.02 13.98 -4.02
CA THR A 97 8.28 12.61 -3.56
C THR A 97 7.11 12.13 -2.72
N LEU A 98 6.66 10.90 -2.94
CA LEU A 98 5.52 10.28 -2.26
C LEU A 98 5.84 8.85 -1.85
N HIS A 99 5.41 8.44 -0.65
CA HIS A 99 5.34 7.01 -0.32
C HIS A 99 4.40 6.31 -1.31
N VAL A 100 4.71 5.06 -1.66
CA VAL A 100 3.84 4.28 -2.54
C VAL A 100 2.44 4.11 -1.91
N THR A 101 2.36 3.88 -0.60
CA THR A 101 1.10 3.74 0.13
C THR A 101 0.30 5.04 0.16
N CYS A 102 0.95 6.20 0.31
CA CYS A 102 0.25 7.48 0.26
C CYS A 102 -0.38 7.77 -1.11
N LEU A 103 0.29 7.36 -2.19
CA LEU A 103 -0.21 7.61 -3.54
C LEU A 103 -1.25 6.58 -4.01
N LEU A 104 -1.02 5.29 -3.72
CA LEU A 104 -1.88 4.21 -4.21
C LEU A 104 -2.92 3.73 -3.19
N GLY A 105 -2.77 4.12 -1.92
CA GLY A 105 -3.50 3.53 -0.78
C GLY A 105 -2.88 2.22 -0.29
N GLU A 106 -3.15 1.85 0.95
CA GLU A 106 -2.77 0.52 1.48
C GLU A 106 -3.56 -0.60 0.79
N THR A 107 -4.75 -0.25 0.28
CA THR A 107 -5.71 -1.18 -0.31
C THR A 107 -5.94 -0.89 -1.78
N MET A 108 -4.86 -0.59 -2.53
CA MET A 108 -4.88 -0.20 -3.95
C MET A 108 -5.64 -1.17 -4.90
N TYR A 109 -5.87 -2.43 -4.48
CA TYR A 109 -6.58 -3.44 -5.26
C TYR A 109 -8.07 -3.54 -4.95
N LEU A 110 -8.53 -2.87 -3.89
CA LEU A 110 -9.94 -2.87 -3.52
C LEU A 110 -10.67 -1.82 -4.35
N LYS A 111 -11.75 -2.26 -4.98
CA LYS A 111 -12.66 -1.34 -5.65
C LYS A 111 -13.61 -0.76 -4.60
N SER A 112 -13.72 0.56 -4.60
CA SER A 112 -14.74 1.27 -3.85
C SER A 112 -16.15 0.90 -4.34
N LEU A 113 -17.15 1.24 -3.52
CA LEU A 113 -18.57 0.98 -3.76
C LEU A 113 -18.88 -0.52 -3.92
N ARG A 114 -18.14 -1.34 -3.17
CA ARG A 114 -18.38 -2.77 -3.07
C ARG A 114 -18.84 -3.12 -1.67
N THR A 115 -19.82 -4.00 -1.62
CA THR A 115 -20.18 -4.74 -0.43
C THR A 115 -19.51 -6.11 -0.49
N VAL A 116 -18.79 -6.47 0.57
CA VAL A 116 -18.13 -7.76 0.72
C VAL A 116 -18.71 -8.44 1.95
N LYS A 117 -18.99 -9.74 1.85
CA LYS A 117 -19.42 -10.51 3.01
C LYS A 117 -18.25 -10.66 3.97
N ASN A 118 -18.51 -10.43 5.26
CA ASN A 118 -17.54 -10.76 6.28
C ASN A 118 -17.37 -12.29 6.34
N TYR A 119 -16.12 -12.76 6.31
CA TYR A 119 -15.83 -14.20 6.40
C TYR A 119 -16.04 -14.74 7.82
N ASN A 120 -15.94 -13.88 8.83
CA ASN A 120 -16.13 -14.24 10.24
C ASN A 120 -17.60 -14.22 10.64
N ASP A 121 -18.43 -13.43 9.94
CA ASP A 121 -19.88 -13.37 10.14
C ASP A 121 -20.60 -13.14 8.80
N VAL A 122 -21.25 -14.18 8.28
CA VAL A 122 -21.83 -14.17 6.93
C VAL A 122 -23.07 -13.27 6.82
N GLU A 123 -23.66 -12.88 7.96
CA GLU A 123 -24.78 -11.94 8.05
C GLU A 123 -24.31 -10.47 8.03
N GLU A 124 -23.01 -10.21 8.28
CA GLU A 124 -22.45 -8.87 8.25
C GLU A 124 -21.87 -8.50 6.87
N GLU A 125 -22.27 -7.31 6.43
CA GLU A 125 -21.84 -6.71 5.17
C GLU A 125 -20.81 -5.60 5.41
N ILE A 126 -19.62 -5.76 4.84
CA ILE A 126 -18.57 -4.74 4.83
C ILE A 126 -18.77 -3.86 3.60
N VAL A 127 -19.07 -2.60 3.82
CA VAL A 127 -19.19 -1.59 2.77
C VAL A 127 -17.86 -0.85 2.61
N ILE A 128 -17.25 -0.98 1.43
CA ILE A 128 -16.02 -0.25 1.07
C ILE A 128 -16.43 1.04 0.35
N SER A 129 -16.21 2.19 0.99
CA SER A 129 -16.63 3.51 0.48
C SER A 129 -15.43 4.39 0.15
N CYS A 130 -15.58 5.29 -0.83
CA CYS A 130 -14.59 6.35 -1.05
C CYS A 130 -14.60 7.35 0.13
N ASN A 131 -13.41 7.75 0.57
CA ASN A 131 -13.19 8.82 1.54
C ASN A 131 -13.19 10.19 0.86
N CYS A 132 -14.27 10.52 0.14
CA CYS A 132 -14.42 11.76 -0.63
C CYS A 132 -15.39 12.76 0.01
N GLY A 133 -15.82 12.52 1.25
CA GLY A 133 -16.66 13.44 2.01
C GLY A 133 -15.91 14.71 2.42
N SER A 134 -16.66 15.76 2.78
CA SER A 134 -16.11 17.04 3.24
C SER A 134 -15.27 16.91 4.52
N SER A 135 -15.55 15.89 5.33
CA SER A 135 -14.76 15.51 6.50
C SER A 135 -14.35 14.04 6.41
N ARG A 136 -13.10 13.77 6.80
CA ARG A 136 -12.61 12.40 7.00
C ARG A 136 -13.27 11.83 8.27
N PRO A 137 -13.88 10.64 8.22
CA PRO A 137 -14.45 10.02 9.42
C PRO A 137 -13.34 9.62 10.39
N ASP A 138 -13.68 9.56 11.67
CA ASP A 138 -12.83 8.97 12.69
C ASP A 138 -12.95 7.44 12.61
N CYS A 139 -11.84 6.75 12.82
CA CYS A 139 -11.83 5.30 12.93
C CYS A 139 -12.17 4.88 14.36
N ASP A 140 -13.16 4.01 14.50
CA ASP A 140 -13.65 3.53 15.80
C ASP A 140 -12.65 2.59 16.52
N HIS A 141 -11.64 2.07 15.82
CA HIS A 141 -10.60 1.24 16.42
C HIS A 141 -9.41 2.07 16.91
N CYS A 142 -8.72 2.78 16.00
CA CYS A 142 -7.50 3.50 16.35
C CYS A 142 -7.71 4.95 16.81
N ALA A 143 -8.96 5.43 16.83
CA ALA A 143 -9.35 6.80 17.18
C ALA A 143 -8.68 7.91 16.35
N ARG A 144 -8.13 7.59 15.17
CA ARG A 144 -7.53 8.54 14.23
C ARG A 144 -8.48 8.80 13.05
N ARG A 145 -8.34 9.96 12.41
CA ARG A 145 -9.04 10.25 11.15
C ARG A 145 -8.57 9.31 10.04
N CYS A 146 -9.51 8.76 9.28
CA CYS A 146 -9.20 7.93 8.12
C CYS A 146 -8.51 8.78 7.04
N VAL A 147 -7.22 8.53 6.80
CA VAL A 147 -6.42 9.28 5.81
C VAL A 147 -6.42 8.65 4.43
N ASP A 148 -6.70 7.35 4.33
CA ASP A 148 -6.73 6.62 3.06
C ASP A 148 -7.93 7.05 2.19
N ALA A 149 -7.84 6.80 0.89
CA ALA A 149 -8.89 7.06 -0.09
C ALA A 149 -10.11 6.17 0.10
N LEU A 150 -10.00 5.11 0.89
CA LEU A 150 -11.09 4.19 1.21
C LEU A 150 -11.37 4.19 2.72
N VAL A 151 -12.65 3.98 3.06
CA VAL A 151 -13.12 3.73 4.43
C VAL A 151 -13.96 2.47 4.42
N PHE A 152 -13.76 1.61 5.41
CA PHE A 152 -14.49 0.37 5.58
C PHE A 152 -15.60 0.59 6.60
N LYS A 153 -16.83 0.20 6.26
CA LYS A 153 -17.98 0.37 7.15
C LYS A 153 -18.64 -0.97 7.42
N CYS A 154 -18.92 -1.26 8.68
CA CYS A 154 -19.64 -2.46 9.10
C CYS A 154 -20.55 -2.11 10.27
N SER A 155 -21.84 -2.43 10.19
CA SER A 155 -22.80 -2.23 11.31
C SER A 155 -22.79 -0.81 11.93
N GLY A 156 -22.53 0.23 11.12
CA GLY A 156 -22.44 1.64 11.55
C GLY A 156 -21.08 2.10 12.05
N ILE A 157 -20.10 1.19 12.12
CA ILE A 157 -18.71 1.43 12.58
C ILE A 157 -17.82 1.73 11.37
N ASN A 158 -16.91 2.70 11.50
CA ASN A 158 -15.94 3.09 10.48
C ASN A 158 -14.53 2.61 10.84
N PHE A 159 -13.85 2.01 9.87
CA PHE A 159 -12.48 1.54 10.00
C PHE A 159 -11.55 2.16 8.97
N CYS A 160 -10.35 2.49 9.44
CA CYS A 160 -9.25 3.05 8.65
C CYS A 160 -8.74 2.07 7.59
N THR A 161 -8.65 0.80 7.97
CA THR A 161 -8.05 -0.30 7.22
C THR A 161 -8.77 -1.60 7.58
N LEU A 162 -8.55 -2.66 6.81
CA LEU A 162 -8.98 -4.00 7.19
C LEU A 162 -8.31 -4.50 8.47
N SER A 163 -7.09 -4.02 8.78
CA SER A 163 -6.42 -4.33 10.04
C SER A 163 -7.13 -3.71 11.25
N CYS A 164 -7.50 -2.43 11.15
CA CYS A 164 -8.34 -1.73 12.15
C CYS A 164 -9.63 -2.54 12.44
N MET A 165 -10.27 -3.06 11.39
CA MET A 165 -11.48 -3.87 11.50
C MET A 165 -11.21 -5.24 12.15
N ASN A 166 -10.21 -5.98 11.66
CA ASN A 166 -9.88 -7.31 12.18
C ASN A 166 -9.46 -7.28 13.65
N ALA A 167 -8.62 -6.32 14.05
CA ALA A 167 -8.15 -6.18 15.43
C ALA A 167 -9.31 -5.94 16.40
N THR A 168 -10.33 -5.19 15.97
CA THR A 168 -11.57 -4.97 16.74
C THR A 168 -12.33 -6.28 16.99
N TRP A 169 -12.31 -7.21 16.03
CA TRP A 169 -13.02 -8.49 16.13
C TRP A 169 -12.22 -9.61 16.79
N THR A 170 -10.88 -9.59 16.67
CA THR A 170 -10.01 -10.58 17.33
C THR A 170 -9.70 -10.23 18.77
N GLY A 171 -10.05 -9.02 19.24
CA GLY A 171 -9.80 -8.57 20.61
C GLY A 171 -8.33 -8.30 20.91
N GLU A 172 -7.50 -8.14 19.88
CA GLU A 172 -6.11 -7.73 20.03
C GLU A 172 -6.08 -6.21 20.23
N ALA A 173 -6.04 -5.80 21.50
CA ALA A 173 -5.65 -4.45 21.87
C ALA A 173 -4.14 -4.29 21.57
N GLU A 174 -3.79 -3.24 20.83
CA GLU A 174 -2.39 -2.81 20.66
C GLU A 174 -1.81 -2.46 22.04
N ASP A 175 -0.82 -3.23 22.51
CA ASP A 175 0.12 -2.83 23.57
C ASP A 175 1.09 -1.73 23.07
#